data_AF-A0A955TXN4-F1
#
_entry.id   AF-A0A955TXN4-F1
#
_cell.length_a   1.000
_cell.length_b   1.000
_cell.length_c   1.000
_cell.angle_alpha   90.00
_cell.angle_beta   90.00
_cell.angle_gamma   90.00
#
_symmetry.space_group_name_H-M   'P 1'
#
loop_
_entity.id
_entity.type
_entity.pdbx_description
1 polymer ?
#
loop_
_entity_poly.entity_id
_entity_poly.type
_entity_poly.pdbx_seq_one_letter_code
_entity_poly.pdbx_strand_id
1 'polypeptide(L)' 'MFYEVRVKEANGSLKKVLPSKTLSREFWKNFDQSESNISLISTGQKAVPKWVKKNLDLLYPETFEINYY' A
#
# COMPACT_ATOMS: atom_id res chain seq x y z
N MET A 1 9.66 3.44 14.09
CA MET A 1 10.92 3.00 14.74
C MET A 1 10.69 1.61 15.30
N PHE A 2 11.53 0.62 14.96
CA PHE A 2 11.37 -0.75 15.47
C PHE A 2 12.07 -0.89 16.83
N TYR A 3 11.47 -1.58 17.78
CA TYR A 3 12.05 -1.85 19.10
C TYR A 3 12.52 -3.30 19.20
N GLU A 4 13.50 -3.56 20.06
CA GLU A 4 13.90 -4.93 20.37
C GLU A 4 12.73 -5.69 21.00
N VAL A 5 12.47 -6.91 20.51
CA VAL A 5 11.42 -7.78 21.04
C VAL A 5 12.05 -9.01 21.67
N ARG A 6 11.62 -9.33 22.89
CA ARG A 6 12.05 -10.53 23.61
C ARG A 6 10.93 -11.55 23.61
N VAL A 7 11.17 -12.69 22.98
CA VAL A 7 10.25 -13.81 22.95
C VAL A 7 10.58 -14.71 24.14
N LYS A 8 9.57 -14.94 24.99
CA LYS A 8 9.66 -15.86 26.12
C LYS A 8 8.90 -17.14 25.82
N GLU A 9 9.32 -18.23 26.45
CA GLU A 9 8.56 -19.48 26.45
C GLU A 9 7.43 -19.44 27.49
N ALA A 10 6.52 -20.42 27.44
CA ALA A 10 5.40 -20.52 28.37
C ALA A 10 5.84 -20.64 29.85
N ASN A 11 7.05 -21.17 30.09
CA ASN A 11 7.67 -21.24 31.42
C ASN A 11 8.34 -19.91 31.86
N GLY A 12 8.23 -18.85 31.07
CA GLY A 12 8.82 -17.54 31.36
C GLY A 12 10.30 -17.40 31.01
N SER A 13 10.97 -18.46 30.57
CA SER A 13 12.37 -18.42 30.14
C SER A 13 12.53 -17.63 28.82
N LEU A 14 13.69 -16.99 28.66
CA LEU A 14 13.99 -16.21 27.45
C LEU A 14 14.31 -17.17 26.30
N LYS A 15 13.44 -17.21 25.28
CA LYS A 15 13.62 -18.04 24.09
C LYS A 15 14.55 -17.38 23.07
N LYS A 16 14.27 -16.10 22.78
CA LYS A 16 14.95 -15.36 21.72
C LYS A 16 14.84 -13.86 21.94
N VAL A 17 15.87 -13.14 21.53
CA VAL A 17 15.83 -11.69 21.37
C VAL A 17 15.86 -11.38 19.88
N LEU A 18 14.92 -10.55 19.43
CA LEU A 18 14.82 -10.06 18.06
C LEU A 18 15.28 -8.59 18.05
N PRO A 19 16.49 -8.31 17.53
CA PRO A 19 16.98 -6.94 17.43
C PRO A 19 16.10 -6.11 16.50
N SER A 20 16.00 -4.82 16.81
CA SER A 20 15.30 -3.83 15.97
C SER A 20 15.73 -3.87 14.49
N LYS A 21 17.03 -4.04 14.23
CA LYS A 21 17.59 -4.13 12.88
C LYS A 21 17.03 -5.33 12.10
N THR A 22 16.87 -6.47 12.75
CA THR A 22 16.32 -7.68 12.14
C THR A 22 14.85 -7.48 11.80
N LEU A 23 14.08 -6.91 12.73
CA LEU A 23 12.65 -6.61 12.51
C LEU A 23 12.45 -5.63 11.37
N SER A 24 13.27 -4.58 11.31
CA SER A 24 13.22 -3.60 10.21
C SER A 24 13.50 -4.24 8.86
N ARG A 25 14.50 -5.14 8.78
CA ARG A 25 14.86 -5.82 7.54
C ARG A 25 13.73 -6.73 7.05
N GLU A 26 13.18 -7.56 7.93
CA GLU A 26 12.08 -8.47 7.55
C GLU A 26 10.82 -7.68 7.17
N PHE A 27 10.53 -6.58 7.86
CA PHE A 27 9.40 -5.71 7.51
C PHE A 27 9.53 -5.16 6.09
N TRP A 28 10.65 -4.52 5.76
CA TRP A 28 10.84 -3.91 4.44
C TRP A 28 10.90 -4.95 3.32
N LYS A 29 11.52 -6.12 3.57
CA LYS A 29 11.51 -7.23 2.62
C LYS A 29 10.08 -7.70 2.29
N ASN A 30 9.23 -7.86 3.31
CA ASN A 30 7.84 -8.26 3.12
C ASN A 30 7.02 -7.15 2.45
N PHE A 31 7.29 -5.89 2.81
CA PHE A 31 6.68 -4.72 2.19
C PHE A 31 6.99 -4.68 0.69
N ASP A 32 8.27 -4.73 0.30
CA ASP A 32 8.70 -4.71 -1.10
C ASP A 32 8.07 -5.85 -1.91
N GLN A 33 8.03 -7.06 -1.31
CA GLN A 33 7.38 -8.20 -1.94
C GLN A 33 5.87 -7.98 -2.11
N SER A 34 5.19 -7.46 -1.09
CA SER A 34 3.75 -7.17 -1.18
C SER A 34 3.45 -6.05 -2.19
N GLU A 35 4.27 -5.02 -2.25
CA GLU A 35 4.13 -3.91 -3.19
C GLU A 35 4.37 -4.37 -4.62
N SER A 36 5.36 -5.24 -4.86
CA SER A 36 5.60 -5.86 -6.17
C SER A 36 4.40 -6.67 -6.67
N ASN A 37 3.69 -7.35 -5.77
CA ASN A 37 2.48 -8.10 -6.10
C ASN A 37 1.28 -7.18 -6.39
N ILE A 38 1.19 -6.03 -5.70
CA ILE A 38 0.11 -5.06 -5.89
C ILE A 38 0.33 -4.25 -7.17
N SER A 39 1.58 -3.88 -7.51
CA SER A 39 1.89 -3.04 -8.67
C SER A 39 1.57 -3.70 -10.01
N LEU A 40 1.79 -5.02 -10.13
CA LEU A 40 1.38 -5.83 -11.29
C LEU A 40 -0.15 -5.88 -11.50
N ILE A 41 -0.95 -5.67 -10.44
CA ILE A 41 -2.42 -5.66 -10.50
C ILE A 41 -2.96 -4.22 -10.60
N SER A 42 -2.25 -3.24 -10.05
CA SER A 42 -2.68 -1.83 -9.98
C SER A 42 -2.48 -1.02 -11.26
N THR A 43 -1.69 -1.53 -12.23
CA THR A 43 -1.52 -0.89 -13.55
C THR A 43 -2.72 -1.11 -14.48
N GLY A 44 -3.68 -1.94 -14.08
CA GLY A 44 -5.00 -1.93 -14.70
C GLY A 44 -5.81 -0.75 -14.15
N GLN A 45 -5.68 0.43 -14.76
CA GLN A 45 -6.85 1.33 -14.78
C GLN A 45 -8.01 0.46 -15.24
N LYS A 46 -8.96 0.15 -14.35
CA LYS A 46 -10.15 -0.61 -14.73
C LYS A 46 -10.75 0.14 -15.90
N ALA A 47 -10.71 -0.47 -17.09
CA ALA A 47 -11.22 0.15 -18.29
C ALA A 47 -12.69 0.50 -18.03
N VAL A 48 -12.96 1.78 -17.80
CA VAL A 48 -14.31 2.26 -17.56
C VAL A 48 -15.08 1.93 -18.84
N PRO A 49 -16.21 1.20 -18.76
CA PRO A 49 -17.02 0.91 -19.93
C PRO A 49 -17.35 2.22 -20.65
N LYS A 50 -17.26 2.24 -21.98
CA LYS A 50 -17.42 3.46 -22.79
C LYS A 50 -18.72 4.21 -22.50
N TRP A 51 -19.79 3.49 -22.14
CA TRP A 51 -21.08 4.07 -21.79
C TRP A 51 -21.04 4.86 -20.47
N VAL A 52 -20.27 4.39 -19.47
CA VAL A 52 -20.13 5.07 -18.18
C VAL A 52 -19.38 6.38 -18.39
N LYS A 53 -18.27 6.35 -19.13
CA LYS A 53 -17.51 7.56 -19.48
C LYS A 53 -18.40 8.56 -20.23
N LYS A 54 -19.12 8.11 -21.27
CA LYS A 54 -20.01 8.96 -22.05
C LYS A 54 -21.10 9.62 -21.19
N ASN A 55 -21.70 8.88 -20.24
CA ASN A 55 -22.70 9.45 -19.34
C ASN A 55 -22.09 10.46 -18.37
N LEU A 56 -20.88 10.21 -17.86
CA LEU A 56 -20.19 11.16 -17.00
C LEU A 56 -19.80 12.43 -17.75
N ASP A 57 -19.29 12.31 -18.98
CA ASP A 57 -18.93 13.45 -19.84
C ASP A 57 -20.17 14.32 -20.18
N LEU A 58 -21.36 13.71 -20.27
CA LEU A 58 -22.62 14.43 -20.48
C LEU A 58 -23.14 15.12 -19.21
N LEU A 59 -22.95 14.50 -18.05
CA LEU A 59 -23.40 15.01 -16.75
C LEU A 59 -22.46 16.10 -16.20
N TYR A 60 -21.17 15.99 -16.51
CA TYR A 60 -20.10 16.88 -16.08
C TYR A 60 -19.30 17.31 -17.32
N PRO A 61 -19.92 18.05 -18.27
CA PRO A 61 -19.16 18.65 -19.35
C PRO A 61 -18.12 19.56 -18.71
N GLU A 62 -16.84 19.37 -19.05
CA GLU A 62 -15.73 20.05 -18.41
C GLU A 62 -15.94 21.58 -18.42
N THR A 63 -16.47 22.14 -17.33
CA THR A 63 -16.47 23.58 -17.09
C THR A 63 -15.09 23.95 -16.55
N PHE A 64 -14.08 23.85 -17.40
CA PHE A 64 -12.81 24.55 -17.18
C PHE A 64 -12.98 26.00 -17.63
N GLU A 65 -13.80 26.76 -16.92
CA GLU A 65 -13.54 28.19 -16.79
C GLU A 65 -12.73 28.41 -15.51
N ILE A 66 -11.46 28.03 -15.56
CA ILE A 66 -10.48 28.59 -14.63
C ILE A 66 -10.06 29.93 -15.24
N ASN A 67 -10.88 30.96 -15.01
CA ASN A 67 -10.48 32.34 -15.26
C ASN A 67 -9.39 32.70 -14.24
N TYR A 68 -8.13 32.71 -14.68
CA TYR A 68 -7.06 33.43 -13.98
C TYR A 68 -7.00 34.85 -14.55
N TYR A 69 -7.68 35.80 -13.90
CA TYR A 69 -7.35 37.22 -13.91
C TYR A 69 -7.70 37.83 -12.55
#